data_AF-A0AAJ0WGD9-F1
#
_entry.id   AF-A0AAJ0WGD9-F1
#
_cell.length_a   1.000
_cell.length_b   1.000
_cell.length_c   1.000
_cell.angle_alpha   90.00
_cell.angle_beta   90.00
_cell.angle_gamma   90.00
#
_symmetry.space_group_name_H-M   'P 1'
#
loop_
_entity.id
_entity.type
_entity.pdbx_description
1 polymer ?
#
loop_
_entity_poly.entity_id
_entity_poly.type
_entity_poly.pdbx_seq_one_letter_code
_entity_poly.pdbx_strand_id
1 'polypeptide(L)'
;MTISDLLKEIIDSSKERVKSPISGAYLLSFTLWNWRPIALLLFEKATITQKIIVINSEYCDKMAVFGPFLLGLFFTIGIPYIMTVIDILLVPAKKKRLKTIYQAKTNELTEQIELVAKELELQDKKNRSKTTEDFEQQISELQNRLDTLNNSNKSIIEDYENKINDLTTILQTNNSEKEKEKEINYFTRLMINNEFHPKDFRFVKNTQLTTNDVYGSSLVAPEVYSFLVKQEYIETFNNGFRITKKGIPFLEYVKQIIKSSEK
;
A
#
# COMPACT_ATOMS: atom_id res chain seq x y z
N MET A 1 -9.58 83.51 -28.85
CA MET A 1 -10.85 82.81 -28.60
C MET A 1 -11.25 82.17 -29.92
N THR A 2 -11.06 80.86 -30.05
CA THR A 2 -11.39 80.16 -31.30
C THR A 2 -12.89 79.85 -31.35
N ILE A 3 -13.46 79.67 -32.55
CA ILE A 3 -14.87 79.29 -32.73
C ILE A 3 -15.21 78.02 -31.92
N SER A 4 -14.21 77.14 -31.72
CA SER A 4 -14.33 75.95 -30.87
C SER A 4 -14.55 76.28 -29.38
N ASP A 5 -13.98 77.38 -28.88
CA ASP A 5 -14.15 77.81 -27.50
C ASP A 5 -15.55 78.40 -27.28
N LEU A 6 -16.04 79.18 -28.25
CA LEU A 6 -17.41 79.71 -28.26
C LEU A 6 -18.45 78.58 -28.36
N LEU A 7 -18.20 77.57 -29.20
CA LEU A 7 -19.08 76.40 -29.29
C LEU A 7 -19.07 75.58 -28.00
N LYS A 8 -17.91 75.42 -27.34
CA LYS A 8 -17.83 74.76 -26.03
C LYS A 8 -18.59 75.54 -24.95
N GLU A 9 -18.43 76.85 -24.86
CA GLU A 9 -19.15 77.68 -23.89
C GLU A 9 -20.67 77.70 -24.14
N ILE A 10 -21.10 77.66 -25.40
CA ILE A 10 -22.52 77.51 -25.76
C ILE A 10 -23.03 76.12 -25.39
N ILE A 11 -22.26 75.06 -25.62
CA ILE A 11 -22.63 73.68 -25.29
C ILE A 11 -22.66 73.46 -23.76
N ASP A 12 -21.69 74.01 -23.03
CA ASP A 12 -21.59 73.86 -21.58
C ASP A 12 -22.65 74.71 -20.85
N SER A 13 -22.93 75.94 -21.31
CA SER A 13 -24.06 76.73 -20.78
C SER A 13 -25.43 76.15 -21.16
N SER A 14 -25.54 75.54 -22.34
CA SER A 14 -26.73 74.79 -22.74
C SER A 14 -26.89 73.53 -21.90
N LYS A 15 -25.82 72.80 -21.58
CA LYS A 15 -25.86 71.63 -20.68
C LYS A 15 -26.41 71.97 -19.30
N GLU A 16 -26.11 73.15 -18.75
CA GLU A 16 -26.67 73.59 -17.47
C GLU A 16 -28.15 73.97 -17.54
N ARG A 17 -28.61 74.59 -18.64
CA ARG A 17 -30.02 75.03 -18.82
C ARG A 17 -30.94 73.96 -19.43
N VAL A 18 -30.37 72.95 -20.09
CA VAL A 18 -31.03 71.74 -20.64
C VAL A 18 -31.17 70.65 -19.57
N LYS A 19 -30.71 70.89 -18.33
CA LYS A 19 -31.03 70.03 -17.17
C LYS A 19 -32.53 69.91 -16.89
N SER A 20 -33.35 70.81 -17.41
CA SER A 20 -34.81 70.61 -17.45
C SER A 20 -35.16 69.83 -18.72
N PRO A 21 -35.70 68.59 -18.62
CA PRO A 21 -36.12 67.80 -19.77
C PRO A 21 -37.05 68.57 -20.72
N ILE A 22 -37.81 69.53 -20.16
CA ILE A 22 -38.77 70.36 -20.87
C ILE A 22 -38.07 71.41 -21.74
N SER A 23 -36.97 72.03 -21.28
CA SER A 23 -36.30 73.08 -22.06
C SER A 23 -35.57 72.52 -23.27
N GLY A 24 -34.93 71.35 -23.11
CA GLY A 24 -34.31 70.62 -24.22
C GLY A 24 -35.32 70.11 -25.24
N ALA A 25 -36.40 69.47 -24.77
CA ALA A 25 -37.47 68.99 -25.64
C ALA A 25 -38.20 70.13 -26.37
N TYR A 26 -38.42 71.26 -25.68
CA TYR A 26 -38.99 72.46 -26.30
C TYR A 26 -38.08 73.04 -27.38
N LEU A 27 -36.78 73.17 -27.12
CA LEU A 27 -35.83 73.70 -28.10
C LEU A 27 -35.76 72.82 -29.35
N LEU A 28 -35.67 71.49 -29.19
CA LEU A 28 -35.72 70.55 -30.31
C LEU A 28 -37.05 70.62 -31.06
N SER A 29 -38.16 70.68 -30.34
CA SER A 29 -39.51 70.79 -30.93
C SER A 29 -39.70 72.11 -31.67
N PHE A 30 -39.13 73.19 -31.16
CA PHE A 30 -39.15 74.51 -31.77
C PHE A 30 -38.34 74.53 -33.05
N THR A 31 -37.14 73.96 -33.05
CA THR A 31 -36.31 73.82 -34.26
C THR A 31 -36.98 72.91 -35.30
N LEU A 32 -37.58 71.79 -34.87
CA LEU A 32 -38.28 70.85 -35.77
C LEU A 32 -39.56 71.45 -36.37
N TRP A 33 -40.32 72.22 -35.60
CA TRP A 33 -41.54 72.86 -36.08
C TRP A 33 -41.25 74.09 -36.96
N ASN A 34 -40.28 74.90 -36.56
CA ASN A 34 -39.85 76.11 -37.27
C ASN A 34 -38.68 75.86 -38.23
N TRP A 35 -38.52 74.63 -38.73
CA TRP A 35 -37.41 74.28 -39.62
C TRP A 35 -37.42 75.07 -40.94
N ARG A 36 -38.61 75.41 -41.45
CA ARG A 36 -38.80 76.17 -42.69
C ARG A 36 -38.27 77.61 -42.61
N PRO A 37 -38.66 78.45 -41.63
CA PRO A 37 -38.09 79.79 -41.50
C PRO A 37 -36.60 79.74 -41.13
N ILE A 38 -36.14 78.75 -40.37
CA ILE A 38 -34.70 78.56 -40.07
C ILE A 38 -33.91 78.25 -41.36
N ALA A 39 -34.41 77.33 -42.19
CA ALA A 39 -33.78 77.00 -43.47
C ALA A 39 -33.79 78.18 -44.44
N LEU A 40 -34.89 78.96 -44.48
CA LEU A 40 -35.00 80.17 -45.27
C LEU A 40 -33.95 81.22 -44.85
N LEU A 41 -33.77 81.43 -43.54
CA LEU A 41 -32.75 82.34 -43.03
C LEU A 41 -31.33 81.90 -43.41
N LEU A 42 -31.02 80.61 -43.28
CA LEU A 42 -29.66 80.09 -43.43
C LEU A 42 -29.25 79.85 -44.88
N PHE A 43 -30.15 79.41 -45.76
CA PHE A 43 -29.78 78.93 -47.10
C PHE A 43 -30.27 79.82 -48.25
N GLU A 44 -31.27 80.67 -48.04
CA GLU A 44 -31.78 81.51 -49.12
C GLU A 44 -30.84 82.70 -49.39
N LYS A 45 -30.64 83.06 -50.66
CA LYS A 45 -29.76 84.20 -51.06
C LYS A 45 -30.49 85.56 -51.11
N ALA A 46 -31.76 85.61 -50.72
CA ALA A 46 -32.56 86.83 -50.70
C ALA A 46 -32.00 87.87 -49.72
N THR A 47 -32.31 89.14 -49.95
CA THR A 47 -31.93 90.22 -49.01
C THR A 47 -32.57 89.99 -47.65
N ILE A 48 -31.90 90.42 -46.57
CA ILE A 48 -32.38 90.24 -45.19
C ILE A 48 -33.80 90.79 -45.03
N THR A 49 -34.10 91.93 -45.66
CA THR A 49 -35.42 92.55 -45.64
C THR A 49 -36.50 91.66 -46.25
N GLN A 50 -36.23 91.03 -47.40
CA GLN A 50 -37.18 90.12 -48.04
C GLN A 50 -37.44 88.88 -47.18
N LYS A 51 -36.39 88.31 -46.57
CA LYS A 51 -36.53 87.17 -45.65
C LYS A 51 -37.43 87.49 -44.45
N ILE A 52 -37.24 88.65 -43.84
CA ILE A 52 -38.04 89.09 -42.68
C ILE A 52 -39.52 89.26 -43.07
N ILE A 53 -39.81 89.82 -44.25
CA ILE A 53 -41.20 89.99 -44.72
C ILE A 53 -41.88 88.63 -44.91
N VAL A 54 -41.21 87.67 -45.53
CA VAL A 54 -41.74 86.31 -45.73
C VAL A 54 -41.94 85.59 -44.39
N ILE A 55 -41.00 85.72 -43.46
CA ILE A 55 -41.13 85.12 -42.13
C ILE A 55 -42.30 85.71 -41.34
N ASN A 56 -42.46 87.03 -41.39
CA ASN A 56 -43.51 87.71 -40.64
C ASN A 56 -44.92 87.48 -41.22
N SER A 57 -45.03 87.24 -42.53
CA SER A 57 -46.31 86.96 -43.18
C SER A 57 -46.74 85.51 -43.07
N GLU A 58 -45.82 84.56 -43.20
CA GLU A 58 -46.16 83.13 -43.34
C GLU A 58 -45.85 82.29 -42.09
N TYR A 59 -45.00 82.79 -41.18
CA TYR A 59 -44.46 81.98 -40.07
C TYR A 59 -44.61 82.62 -38.68
N CYS A 60 -45.13 83.85 -38.58
CA CYS A 60 -45.37 84.55 -37.31
C CYS A 60 -46.81 84.37 -36.76
N ASP A 61 -47.40 83.20 -36.99
CA ASP A 61 -48.70 82.85 -36.42
C ASP A 61 -48.59 82.38 -34.96
N LYS A 62 -49.70 82.47 -34.20
CA LYS A 62 -49.78 81.97 -32.82
C LYS A 62 -49.36 80.48 -32.71
N MET A 63 -49.60 79.70 -33.76
CA MET A 63 -49.19 78.28 -33.85
C MET A 63 -47.67 78.09 -33.92
N ALA A 64 -46.90 79.10 -34.33
CA ALA A 64 -45.43 79.02 -34.39
C ALA A 64 -44.78 78.93 -32.99
N VAL A 65 -45.49 79.40 -31.95
CA VAL A 65 -45.05 79.32 -30.54
C VAL A 65 -45.76 78.19 -29.78
N PHE A 66 -47.08 78.04 -29.96
CA PHE A 66 -47.84 77.01 -29.24
C PHE A 66 -47.61 75.58 -29.78
N GLY A 67 -47.37 75.42 -31.08
CA GLY A 67 -47.10 74.11 -31.71
C GLY A 67 -45.85 73.43 -31.12
N PRO A 68 -44.68 74.09 -31.10
CA PRO A 68 -43.48 73.59 -30.44
C PRO A 68 -43.66 73.20 -28.97
N PHE A 69 -44.47 73.96 -28.23
CA PHE A 69 -44.74 73.71 -26.83
C PHE A 69 -45.54 72.41 -26.63
N LEU A 70 -46.60 72.21 -27.42
CA LEU A 70 -47.39 70.98 -27.39
C LEU A 70 -46.57 69.76 -27.84
N LEU A 71 -45.75 69.91 -28.88
CA LEU A 71 -44.87 68.86 -29.38
C LEU A 71 -43.79 68.51 -28.33
N GLY A 72 -43.20 69.50 -27.67
CA GLY A 72 -42.22 69.31 -26.60
C GLY A 72 -42.81 68.62 -25.38
N LEU A 73 -44.05 68.96 -25.01
CA LEU A 73 -44.79 68.29 -23.95
C LEU A 73 -45.10 66.83 -24.33
N PHE A 74 -45.52 66.59 -25.57
CA PHE A 74 -45.73 65.23 -26.09
C PHE A 74 -44.45 64.40 -26.08
N PHE A 75 -43.30 64.95 -26.46
CA PHE A 75 -42.03 64.22 -26.40
C PHE A 75 -41.58 63.97 -24.96
N THR A 76 -41.72 64.95 -24.07
CA THR A 76 -41.30 64.82 -22.66
C THR A 76 -42.11 63.77 -21.92
N ILE A 77 -43.43 63.72 -22.16
CA ILE A 77 -44.34 62.81 -21.46
C ILE A 77 -44.50 61.50 -22.23
N GLY A 78 -44.66 61.56 -23.56
CA GLY A 78 -44.97 60.41 -24.41
C GLY A 78 -43.79 59.44 -24.61
N ILE A 79 -42.55 59.94 -24.73
CA ILE A 79 -41.38 59.05 -24.90
C ILE A 79 -41.23 58.06 -23.73
N PRO A 80 -41.27 58.49 -22.45
CA PRO A 80 -41.21 57.56 -21.32
C PRO A 80 -42.25 56.44 -21.35
N TYR A 81 -43.50 56.74 -21.76
CA TYR A 81 -44.55 55.72 -21.88
C TYR A 81 -44.28 54.76 -23.03
N ILE A 82 -43.83 55.25 -24.19
CA ILE A 82 -43.45 54.40 -25.33
C ILE A 82 -42.29 53.48 -24.94
N MET A 83 -41.27 54.01 -24.25
CA MET A 83 -40.16 53.21 -23.73
C MET A 83 -40.62 52.13 -22.76
N THR A 84 -41.57 52.46 -21.86
CA THR A 84 -42.14 51.50 -20.92
C THR A 84 -42.87 50.36 -21.65
N VAL A 85 -43.65 50.67 -22.69
CA VAL A 85 -44.34 49.65 -23.50
C VAL A 85 -43.34 48.74 -24.22
N ILE A 86 -42.28 49.32 -24.80
CA ILE A 86 -41.20 48.55 -25.43
C ILE A 86 -40.52 47.64 -24.41
N ASP A 87 -40.24 48.14 -23.20
CA ASP A 87 -39.63 47.35 -22.14
C ASP A 87 -40.51 46.17 -21.71
N ILE A 88 -41.82 46.38 -21.57
CA ILE A 88 -42.79 45.32 -21.27
C ILE A 88 -42.79 44.26 -22.38
N LEU A 89 -42.78 44.68 -23.64
CA LEU A 89 -42.73 43.76 -24.78
C LEU A 89 -41.42 42.94 -24.80
N LEU A 90 -40.32 43.49 -24.29
CA LEU A 90 -39.02 42.82 -24.22
C LEU A 90 -38.84 41.93 -22.97
N VAL A 91 -39.70 42.02 -21.95
CA VAL A 91 -39.66 41.16 -20.75
C VAL A 91 -39.58 39.66 -21.08
N PRO A 92 -40.43 39.08 -21.95
CA PRO A 92 -40.36 37.65 -22.25
C PRO A 92 -39.02 37.24 -22.89
N ALA A 93 -38.46 38.07 -23.77
CA ALA A 93 -37.16 37.83 -24.38
C ALA A 93 -36.02 37.89 -23.34
N LYS A 94 -36.04 38.91 -22.45
CA LYS A 94 -35.09 39.04 -21.33
C LYS A 94 -35.18 37.82 -20.40
N LYS A 95 -36.40 37.36 -20.06
CA LYS A 95 -36.64 36.18 -19.21
C LYS A 95 -36.14 34.89 -19.86
N LYS A 96 -36.38 34.70 -21.16
CA LYS A 96 -35.87 33.52 -21.91
C LYS A 96 -34.34 33.49 -21.90
N ARG A 97 -33.69 34.61 -22.20
CA ARG A 97 -32.23 34.72 -22.17
C ARG A 97 -31.66 34.39 -20.80
N LEU A 98 -32.26 34.95 -19.75
CA LEU A 98 -31.83 34.71 -18.38
C LEU A 98 -32.00 33.24 -17.98
N LYS A 99 -33.13 32.62 -18.34
CA LYS A 99 -33.37 31.18 -18.12
C LYS A 99 -32.31 30.32 -18.82
N THR A 100 -31.95 30.63 -20.06
CA THR A 100 -30.90 29.90 -20.79
C THR A 100 -29.54 30.00 -20.10
N ILE A 101 -29.17 31.19 -19.62
CA ILE A 101 -27.91 31.40 -18.87
C ILE A 101 -27.90 30.56 -17.59
N TYR A 102 -28.99 30.58 -16.82
CA TYR A 102 -29.07 29.78 -15.60
C TYR A 102 -29.06 28.28 -15.89
N GLN A 103 -29.75 27.82 -16.93
CA GLN A 103 -29.72 26.42 -17.35
C GLN A 103 -28.32 25.96 -17.75
N ALA A 104 -27.60 26.78 -18.54
CA ALA A 104 -26.21 26.48 -18.89
C ALA A 104 -25.32 26.36 -17.63
N LYS A 105 -25.46 27.29 -16.69
CA LYS A 105 -24.70 27.27 -15.43
C LYS A 105 -25.06 26.09 -14.53
N THR A 106 -26.34 25.69 -14.48
CA THR A 106 -26.79 24.51 -13.74
C THR A 106 -26.23 23.22 -14.34
N ASN A 107 -26.23 23.11 -15.67
CA ASN A 107 -25.65 21.96 -16.36
C ASN A 107 -24.15 21.87 -16.10
N GLU A 108 -23.43 22.99 -16.21
CA GLU A 108 -21.99 23.05 -15.89
C GLU A 108 -21.70 22.60 -14.46
N LEU A 109 -22.46 23.08 -13.48
CA LEU A 109 -22.30 22.65 -12.08
C LEU A 109 -22.60 21.17 -11.89
N THR A 110 -23.58 20.63 -12.62
CA THR A 110 -23.94 19.20 -12.55
C THR A 110 -22.83 18.34 -13.14
N GLU A 111 -22.26 18.74 -14.28
CA GLU A 111 -21.11 18.08 -14.89
C GLU A 111 -19.89 18.12 -13.95
N GLN A 112 -19.63 19.25 -13.27
CA GLN A 112 -18.56 19.35 -12.27
C GLN A 112 -18.78 18.42 -11.09
N ILE A 113 -20.00 18.35 -10.56
CA ILE A 113 -20.35 17.42 -9.46
C ILE A 113 -20.13 15.98 -9.91
N GLU A 114 -20.56 15.62 -11.12
CA GLU A 114 -20.36 14.28 -11.68
C GLU A 114 -18.88 13.95 -11.88
N LEU A 115 -18.07 14.90 -12.36
CA LEU A 115 -16.63 14.75 -12.49
C LEU A 115 -15.97 14.48 -11.14
N VAL A 116 -16.28 15.29 -10.12
CA VAL A 116 -15.73 15.11 -8.76
C VAL A 116 -16.17 13.76 -8.19
N ALA A 117 -17.42 13.33 -8.41
CA ALA A 117 -17.88 12.02 -7.97
C ALA A 117 -17.10 10.87 -8.64
N LYS A 118 -16.83 10.97 -9.94
CA LYS A 118 -15.99 10.01 -10.67
C LYS A 118 -14.54 10.00 -10.20
N GLU A 119 -13.98 11.17 -9.89
CA GLU A 119 -12.63 11.28 -9.32
C GLU A 119 -12.53 10.62 -7.95
N LEU A 120 -13.52 10.83 -7.07
CA LEU A 120 -13.60 10.14 -5.78
C LEU A 120 -13.69 8.62 -5.95
N GLU A 121 -14.55 8.14 -6.85
CA GLU A 121 -14.67 6.70 -7.13
C GLU A 121 -13.34 6.12 -7.66
N LEU A 122 -12.64 6.86 -8.53
CA LEU A 122 -11.32 6.48 -9.03
C LEU A 122 -10.29 6.45 -7.92
N GLN A 123 -10.29 7.45 -7.03
CA GLN A 123 -9.39 7.52 -5.89
C GLN A 123 -9.63 6.36 -4.91
N ASP A 124 -10.89 6.02 -4.63
CA ASP A 124 -11.26 4.88 -3.80
C ASP A 124 -10.81 3.56 -4.42
N LYS A 125 -11.02 3.37 -5.73
CA LYS A 125 -10.50 2.20 -6.46
C LYS A 125 -8.98 2.11 -6.39
N LYS A 126 -8.28 3.24 -6.56
CA LYS A 126 -6.81 3.31 -6.47
C LYS A 126 -6.32 3.00 -5.06
N ASN A 127 -6.98 3.53 -4.04
CA ASN A 127 -6.66 3.26 -2.65
C ASN A 127 -6.85 1.77 -2.34
N ARG A 128 -7.99 1.18 -2.75
CA ARG A 128 -8.23 -0.28 -2.62
C ARG A 128 -7.17 -1.11 -3.34
N SER A 129 -6.76 -0.72 -4.55
CA SER A 129 -5.67 -1.39 -5.29
C SER A 129 -4.38 -1.35 -4.48
N LYS A 130 -4.00 -0.17 -3.98
CA LYS A 130 -2.80 -0.02 -3.13
C LYS A 130 -2.88 -0.85 -1.86
N THR A 131 -4.03 -0.89 -1.19
CA THR A 131 -4.20 -1.73 0.00
C THR A 131 -4.09 -3.21 -0.35
N THR A 132 -4.60 -3.61 -1.52
CA THR A 132 -4.49 -5.00 -2.01
C THR A 132 -3.03 -5.36 -2.30
N GLU A 133 -2.29 -4.48 -2.98
CA GLU A 133 -0.85 -4.64 -3.24
C GLU A 133 -0.04 -4.72 -1.94
N ASP A 134 -0.34 -3.86 -0.95
CA ASP A 134 0.31 -3.90 0.37
C ASP A 134 0.00 -5.20 1.13
N PHE A 135 -1.25 -5.67 1.08
CA PHE A 135 -1.60 -6.97 1.66
C PHE A 135 -0.92 -8.14 0.95
N GLU A 136 -0.82 -8.12 -0.38
CA GLU A 136 -0.09 -9.14 -1.15
C GLU A 136 1.40 -9.17 -0.77
N GLN A 137 2.02 -7.99 -0.59
CA GLN A 137 3.40 -7.89 -0.12
C GLN A 137 3.55 -8.47 1.29
N GLN A 138 2.67 -8.11 2.23
CA GLN A 138 2.69 -8.65 3.59
C GLN A 138 2.49 -10.18 3.60
N ILE A 139 1.60 -10.72 2.76
CA ILE A 139 1.40 -12.16 2.62
C ILE A 139 2.68 -12.83 2.13
N SER A 140 3.34 -12.27 1.11
CA SER A 140 4.60 -12.81 0.59
C SER A 140 5.71 -12.78 1.63
N GLU A 141 5.83 -11.69 2.39
CA GLU A 141 6.80 -11.58 3.49
C GLU A 141 6.53 -12.60 4.60
N LEU A 142 5.26 -12.81 4.96
CA LEU A 142 4.86 -13.82 5.96
C LEU A 142 5.15 -15.24 5.47
N GLN A 143 4.90 -15.55 4.20
CA GLN A 143 5.24 -16.85 3.60
C GLN A 143 6.75 -17.09 3.63
N ASN A 144 7.56 -16.12 3.23
CA ASN A 144 9.01 -16.21 3.29
C ASN A 144 9.52 -16.42 4.73
N ARG A 145 8.92 -15.75 5.72
CA ARG A 145 9.23 -15.98 7.13
C ARG A 145 8.86 -17.38 7.58
N LEU A 146 7.68 -17.89 7.20
CA LEU A 146 7.26 -19.26 7.51
C LEU A 146 8.20 -20.30 6.91
N ASP A 147 8.61 -20.12 5.64
CA ASP A 147 9.55 -21.03 4.99
C ASP A 147 10.91 -21.01 5.68
N THR A 148 11.39 -19.83 6.06
CA THR A 148 12.64 -19.68 6.83
C THR A 148 12.54 -20.36 8.19
N LEU A 149 11.42 -20.18 8.89
CA LEU A 149 11.18 -20.80 10.20
C LEU A 149 11.07 -22.33 10.08
N ASN A 150 10.39 -22.83 9.06
CA ASN A 150 10.25 -24.26 8.78
C ASN A 150 11.61 -24.90 8.47
N ASN A 151 12.43 -24.25 7.64
CA ASN A 151 13.78 -24.71 7.35
C ASN A 151 14.66 -24.72 8.60
N SER A 152 14.56 -23.67 9.43
CA SER A 152 15.27 -23.61 10.71
C SER A 152 14.82 -24.72 11.66
N ASN A 153 13.51 -24.93 11.83
CA ASN A 153 12.96 -26.00 12.65
C ASN A 153 13.40 -27.37 12.15
N LYS A 154 13.40 -27.59 10.83
CA LYS A 154 13.88 -28.85 10.23
C LYS A 154 15.34 -29.10 10.57
N SER A 155 16.21 -28.09 10.43
CA SER A 155 17.62 -28.20 10.80
C SER A 155 17.81 -28.47 12.29
N ILE A 156 17.01 -27.85 13.15
CA ILE A 156 17.04 -28.08 14.60
C ILE A 156 16.61 -29.52 14.92
N ILE A 157 15.55 -30.02 14.28
CA ILE A 157 15.09 -31.40 14.45
C ILE A 157 16.19 -32.38 14.04
N GLU A 158 16.84 -32.15 12.90
CA GLU A 158 17.94 -32.99 12.41
C GLU A 158 19.13 -32.99 13.37
N ASP A 159 19.49 -31.84 13.94
CA ASP A 159 20.54 -31.74 14.96
C ASP A 159 20.18 -32.50 16.26
N TYR A 160 18.91 -32.43 16.69
CA TYR A 160 18.44 -33.20 17.84
C TYR A 160 18.40 -34.71 17.56
N GLU A 161 17.99 -35.13 16.37
CA GLU A 161 18.01 -36.54 15.97
C GLU A 161 19.44 -37.10 15.97
N ASN A 162 20.40 -36.34 15.43
CA ASN A 162 21.82 -36.72 15.47
C ASN A 162 22.34 -36.83 16.91
N LYS A 163 22.04 -35.85 17.78
CA LYS A 163 22.41 -35.91 19.20
C LYS A 163 21.78 -37.09 19.93
N ILE A 164 20.52 -37.41 19.64
CA ILE A 164 19.83 -38.57 20.23
C ILE A 164 20.51 -39.87 19.78
N ASN A 165 20.87 -39.99 18.50
CA ASN A 165 21.58 -41.16 17.97
C ASN A 165 22.97 -41.32 18.61
N ASP A 166 23.72 -40.22 18.75
CA ASP A 166 25.03 -40.22 19.41
C ASP A 166 24.90 -40.65 20.88
N LEU A 167 23.96 -40.06 21.63
CA LEU A 167 23.68 -40.43 23.01
C LEU A 167 23.27 -41.90 23.14
N THR A 168 22.45 -42.40 22.21
CA THR A 168 22.03 -43.80 22.20
C THR A 168 23.22 -44.73 21.98
N THR A 169 24.13 -44.38 21.08
CA THR A 169 25.36 -45.15 20.80
C THR A 169 26.29 -45.17 22.01
N ILE A 170 26.46 -44.02 22.69
CA ILE A 170 27.25 -43.92 23.92
C ILE A 170 26.63 -44.78 25.03
N LEU A 171 25.31 -44.74 25.21
CA LEU A 171 24.61 -45.54 26.22
C LEU A 171 24.75 -47.04 25.96
N GLN A 172 24.63 -47.49 24.71
CA GLN A 172 24.85 -48.89 24.33
C GLN A 172 26.28 -49.33 24.64
N THR A 173 27.26 -48.50 24.30
CA THR A 173 28.69 -48.77 24.57
C THR A 173 28.94 -48.87 26.07
N ASN A 174 28.52 -47.87 26.86
CA ASN A 174 28.66 -47.85 28.32
C ASN A 174 27.98 -49.04 28.99
N ASN A 175 26.80 -49.44 28.52
CA ASN A 175 26.11 -50.62 29.05
C ASN A 175 26.91 -51.91 28.75
N SER A 176 27.45 -52.04 27.54
CA SER A 176 28.30 -53.19 27.19
C SER A 176 29.60 -53.23 28.02
N GLU A 177 30.19 -52.07 28.30
CA GLU A 177 31.38 -51.96 29.15
C GLU A 177 31.07 -52.32 30.60
N LYS A 178 29.94 -51.85 31.13
CA LYS A 178 29.47 -52.22 32.48
C LYS A 178 29.21 -53.71 32.63
N GLU A 179 28.61 -54.36 31.63
CA GLU A 179 28.41 -55.80 31.66
C GLU A 179 29.76 -56.56 31.64
N LYS A 180 30.71 -56.14 30.80
CA LYS A 180 32.08 -56.68 30.82
C LYS A 180 32.77 -56.46 32.17
N GLU A 181 32.62 -55.29 32.78
CA GLU A 181 33.20 -54.97 34.08
C GLU A 181 32.60 -55.85 35.19
N LYS A 182 31.28 -56.10 35.16
CA LYS A 182 30.63 -57.03 36.09
C LYS A 182 31.16 -58.45 35.93
N GLU A 183 31.31 -58.93 34.69
CA GLU A 183 31.87 -60.25 34.40
C GLU A 183 33.32 -60.37 34.89
N ILE A 184 34.16 -59.37 34.60
CA ILE A 184 35.54 -59.28 35.09
C ILE A 184 35.59 -59.31 36.62
N ASN A 185 34.75 -58.50 37.29
CA ASN A 185 34.71 -58.44 38.75
C ASN A 185 34.25 -59.77 39.35
N TYR A 186 33.28 -60.44 38.72
CA TYR A 186 32.85 -61.77 39.12
C TYR A 186 33.98 -62.80 39.01
N PHE A 187 34.68 -62.85 37.87
CA PHE A 187 35.80 -63.77 37.66
C PHE A 187 36.99 -63.48 38.59
N THR A 188 37.29 -62.21 38.85
CA THR A 188 38.33 -61.79 39.79
C THR A 188 38.04 -62.31 41.19
N ARG A 189 36.82 -62.08 41.71
CA ARG A 189 36.41 -62.56 43.04
C ARG A 189 36.43 -64.08 43.12
N LEU A 190 35.99 -64.76 42.06
CA LEU A 190 36.00 -66.22 42.01
C LEU A 190 37.42 -66.79 42.09
N MET A 191 38.38 -66.17 41.38
CA MET A 191 39.80 -66.56 41.44
C MET A 191 40.40 -66.33 42.83
N ILE A 192 40.18 -65.15 43.41
CA ILE A 192 40.67 -64.80 44.76
C ILE A 192 40.14 -65.77 45.82
N ASN A 193 38.83 -66.05 45.80
CA ASN A 193 38.18 -66.92 46.79
C ASN A 193 38.66 -68.37 46.73
N ASN A 194 39.18 -68.82 45.59
CA ASN A 194 39.74 -70.16 45.44
C ASN A 194 41.28 -70.15 45.45
N GLU A 195 41.88 -69.02 45.85
CA GLU A 195 43.33 -68.85 45.98
C GLU A 195 44.13 -69.14 44.68
N PHE A 196 43.49 -69.01 43.53
CA PHE A 196 44.15 -69.22 42.24
C PHE A 196 44.72 -67.92 41.69
N HIS A 197 45.93 -68.01 41.13
CA HIS A 197 46.56 -66.97 40.37
C HIS A 197 46.38 -67.24 38.86
N PRO A 198 46.25 -66.21 38.01
CA PRO A 198 46.22 -66.39 36.55
C PRO A 198 47.37 -67.24 35.99
N LYS A 199 48.53 -67.24 36.65
CA LYS A 199 49.72 -68.03 36.25
C LYS A 199 49.56 -69.53 36.47
N ASP A 200 48.58 -69.94 37.26
CA ASP A 200 48.26 -71.35 37.51
C ASP A 200 47.55 -71.99 36.31
N PHE A 201 47.06 -71.15 35.38
CA PHE A 201 46.48 -71.56 34.10
C PHE A 201 47.55 -71.56 33.02
N ARG A 202 47.89 -72.74 32.47
CA ARG A 202 48.87 -72.85 31.38
C ARG A 202 48.16 -73.04 30.04
N PHE A 203 48.21 -72.02 29.19
CA PHE A 203 47.71 -72.10 27.82
C PHE A 203 48.86 -72.40 26.84
N VAL A 204 48.61 -73.27 25.87
CA VAL A 204 49.58 -73.52 24.79
C VAL A 204 49.63 -72.31 23.85
N LYS A 205 50.82 -71.96 23.36
CA LYS A 205 51.00 -70.89 22.37
C LYS A 205 50.09 -71.15 21.15
N ASN A 206 49.31 -70.14 20.75
CA ASN A 206 48.30 -70.21 19.68
C ASN A 206 47.01 -71.00 19.98
N THR A 207 46.68 -71.28 21.25
CA THR A 207 45.38 -71.89 21.59
C THR A 207 44.23 -70.95 21.18
N GLN A 208 43.42 -71.38 20.21
CA GLN A 208 42.13 -70.76 19.93
C GLN A 208 41.09 -71.37 20.88
N LEU A 209 40.49 -70.54 21.74
CA LEU A 209 39.43 -70.98 22.65
C LEU A 209 38.17 -71.16 21.80
N THR A 210 37.92 -72.39 21.40
CA THR A 210 36.70 -72.79 20.68
C THR A 210 36.01 -73.86 21.50
N THR A 211 34.74 -74.17 21.21
CA THR A 211 34.01 -75.27 21.86
C THR A 211 34.56 -76.66 21.50
N ASN A 212 35.68 -76.73 20.79
CA ASN A 212 36.28 -77.96 20.30
C ASN A 212 37.15 -78.60 21.39
N ASP A 213 37.23 -79.93 21.37
CA ASP A 213 37.91 -80.73 22.39
C ASP A 213 39.40 -80.35 22.51
N VAL A 214 39.86 -80.01 23.72
CA VAL A 214 41.28 -79.73 24.01
C VAL A 214 41.88 -80.98 24.66
N TYR A 215 42.82 -81.60 23.96
CA TYR A 215 43.50 -82.81 24.42
C TYR A 215 44.83 -82.44 25.10
N GLY A 216 44.95 -82.76 26.40
CA GLY A 216 46.20 -82.59 27.14
C GLY A 216 46.05 -82.85 28.64
N SER A 217 46.74 -83.88 29.15
CA SER A 217 46.74 -84.30 30.56
C SER A 217 47.61 -83.43 31.49
N SER A 218 48.19 -82.31 31.02
CA SER A 218 49.17 -81.53 31.81
C SER A 218 48.95 -80.02 31.83
N LEU A 219 47.77 -79.52 31.47
CA LEU A 219 47.58 -78.09 31.19
C LEU A 219 47.18 -77.25 32.41
N VAL A 220 46.78 -77.87 33.51
CA VAL A 220 46.36 -77.14 34.72
C VAL A 220 46.69 -77.96 35.96
N ALA A 221 47.05 -77.28 37.06
CA ALA A 221 47.22 -77.96 38.34
C ALA A 221 45.92 -78.74 38.71
N PRO A 222 46.00 -79.93 39.33
CA PRO A 222 44.83 -80.76 39.65
C PRO A 222 43.70 -80.02 40.38
N GLU A 223 44.07 -79.05 41.22
CA GLU A 223 43.18 -78.17 41.97
C GLU A 223 42.40 -77.23 41.06
N VAL A 224 43.07 -76.65 40.06
CA VAL A 224 42.45 -75.75 39.06
C VAL A 224 41.54 -76.56 38.12
N TYR A 225 41.94 -77.77 37.74
CA TYR A 225 41.10 -78.66 36.94
C TYR A 225 39.79 -78.99 37.66
N SER A 226 39.89 -79.39 38.94
CA SER A 226 38.73 -79.69 39.77
C SER A 226 37.79 -78.49 39.94
N PHE A 227 38.36 -77.29 40.08
CA PHE A 227 37.60 -76.04 40.13
C PHE A 227 36.87 -75.75 38.80
N LEU A 228 37.56 -75.87 37.66
CA LEU A 228 36.97 -75.62 36.34
C LEU A 228 35.82 -76.57 36.03
N VAL A 229 35.94 -77.85 36.41
CA VAL A 229 34.87 -78.85 36.29
C VAL A 229 33.70 -78.50 37.21
N LYS A 230 33.97 -78.15 38.48
CA LYS A 230 32.94 -77.80 39.46
C LYS A 230 32.12 -76.56 39.07
N GLN A 231 32.76 -75.58 38.43
CA GLN A 231 32.08 -74.37 37.94
C GLN A 231 31.41 -74.56 36.57
N GLU A 232 31.50 -75.78 35.99
CA GLU A 232 30.98 -76.13 34.66
C GLU A 232 31.61 -75.30 33.54
N TYR A 233 32.84 -74.82 33.74
CA TYR A 233 33.60 -74.13 32.70
C TYR A 233 34.23 -75.12 31.72
N ILE A 234 34.50 -76.34 32.18
CA ILE A 234 34.94 -77.44 31.34
C ILE A 234 34.13 -78.70 31.63
N GLU A 235 33.93 -79.52 30.61
CA GLU A 235 33.35 -80.86 30.70
C GLU A 235 34.47 -81.89 30.48
N THR A 236 34.47 -82.95 31.30
CA THR A 236 35.46 -84.02 31.18
C THR A 236 35.06 -84.98 30.07
N PHE A 237 36.01 -85.32 29.19
CA PHE A 237 35.72 -86.20 28.05
C PHE A 237 36.89 -87.13 27.77
N ASN A 238 36.70 -88.45 27.91
CA ASN A 238 37.63 -89.56 27.65
C ASN A 238 39.12 -89.31 27.95
N ASN A 239 39.83 -88.52 27.14
CA ASN A 239 41.26 -88.20 27.24
C ASN A 239 41.57 -86.68 27.27
N GLY A 240 40.63 -85.84 27.68
CA GLY A 240 40.78 -84.38 27.69
C GLY A 240 39.60 -83.65 28.33
N PHE A 241 39.43 -82.39 27.95
CA PHE A 241 38.29 -81.58 28.39
C PHE A 241 37.75 -80.72 27.25
N ARG A 242 36.46 -80.42 27.30
CA ARG A 242 35.78 -79.50 26.41
C ARG A 242 35.44 -78.22 27.16
N ILE A 243 35.71 -77.06 26.56
CA ILE A 243 35.33 -75.78 27.14
C ILE A 243 33.84 -75.54 26.85
N THR A 244 33.05 -75.30 27.89
CA THR A 244 31.63 -75.02 27.73
C THR A 244 31.41 -73.59 27.23
N LYS A 245 30.22 -73.27 26.71
CA LYS A 245 29.85 -71.89 26.36
C LYS A 245 30.02 -70.91 27.53
N LYS A 246 29.87 -71.41 28.76
CA LYS A 246 30.07 -70.69 30.02
C LYS A 246 31.55 -70.50 30.37
N GLY A 247 32.41 -71.47 30.02
CA GLY A 247 33.84 -71.43 30.31
C GLY A 247 34.68 -70.60 29.34
N ILE A 248 34.22 -70.39 28.10
CA ILE A 248 34.91 -69.54 27.11
C ILE A 248 35.22 -68.13 27.66
N PRO A 249 34.23 -67.34 28.14
CA PRO A 249 34.50 -65.98 28.62
C PRO A 249 35.43 -65.95 29.84
N PHE A 250 35.32 -66.94 30.74
CA PHE A 250 36.23 -67.07 31.88
C PHE A 250 37.68 -67.33 31.44
N LEU A 251 37.90 -68.28 30.53
CA LEU A 251 39.25 -68.62 30.06
C LEU A 251 39.84 -67.52 29.17
N GLU A 252 39.03 -66.79 28.41
CA GLU A 252 39.45 -65.60 27.68
C GLU A 252 39.93 -64.49 28.63
N TYR A 253 39.18 -64.23 29.71
CA TYR A 253 39.59 -63.31 30.77
C TYR A 253 40.94 -63.69 31.38
N VAL A 254 41.11 -64.95 31.78
CA VAL A 254 42.39 -65.44 32.34
C VAL A 254 43.53 -65.27 31.33
N LYS A 255 43.31 -65.64 30.06
CA LYS A 255 44.29 -65.50 28.97
C LYS A 255 44.70 -64.04 28.71
N GLN A 256 43.75 -63.10 28.80
CA GLN A 256 44.04 -61.66 28.67
C GLN A 256 44.92 -61.15 29.80
N ILE A 257 44.62 -61.54 31.05
CA ILE A 257 45.43 -61.13 32.21
C ILE A 257 46.86 -61.65 32.10
N ILE A 258 47.05 -62.92 31.76
CA ILE A 258 48.39 -63.50 31.55
C ILE A 258 49.16 -62.67 30.51
N LYS A 259 48.55 -62.38 29.36
CA LYS A 259 49.16 -61.58 28.28
C LYS A 259 49.50 -60.15 28.71
N SER A 260 48.69 -59.53 29.56
CA SER A 260 48.97 -58.19 30.11
C SER A 260 50.10 -58.19 31.15
N SER A 261 50.30 -59.31 31.86
CA SER A 261 51.36 -59.46 32.87
C SER A 261 52.73 -59.83 32.29
N GLU A 262 52.79 -60.19 31.01
CA GLU A 262 54.01 -60.53 30.25
C GLU A 262 54.59 -59.36 29.42
N LYS A 263 53.90 -58.20 29.39
CA LYS A 263 54.39 -56.94 28.81
C LYS A 263 54.99 -56.05 29.89
#